data_AF-A0A2U1L954-F1
#
_entry.id   AF-A0A2U1L954-F1
#
_cell.length_a   1.000
_cell.length_b   1.000
_cell.length_c   1.000
_cell.angle_alpha   90.00
_cell.angle_beta   90.00
_cell.angle_gamma   90.00
#
_symmetry.space_group_name_H-M   'P 1'
#
loop_
_entity.id
_entity.type
_entity.pdbx_description
1 polymer ?
#
loop_
_entity_poly.entity_id
_entity_poly.type
_entity_poly.pdbx_seq_one_letter_code
_entity_poly.pdbx_strand_id
1 'polypeptide(L)'
;MEMGLVSTHQKWQGVGRIQWANGSTFRPTRWSSLIPSKVLIFVWRAERNRIPTRVELDLKGIDIPSILCPICDNELETVDHILAKCDWKILKIYENFGNIEKS
;
A
#
# COMPACT_ATOMS: atom_id res chain seq x y z
N MET A 1 9.96 35.76 -27.38
CA MET A 1 10.62 34.95 -28.42
C MET A 1 11.90 34.42 -27.83
N GLU A 2 12.24 33.15 -27.77
CA GLU A 2 11.60 31.86 -28.05
C GLU A 2 12.38 30.87 -27.16
N MET A 3 11.68 30.10 -26.32
CA MET A 3 11.46 28.65 -26.46
C MET A 3 12.74 27.80 -26.38
N GLY A 4 12.95 27.20 -25.20
CA GLY A 4 13.88 26.09 -24.99
C GLY A 4 13.21 25.00 -24.15
N LEU A 5 12.22 24.33 -24.74
CA LEU A 5 11.56 23.13 -24.20
C LEU A 5 12.60 22.03 -23.96
N VAL A 6 12.95 21.74 -22.70
CA VAL A 6 13.65 20.49 -22.37
C VAL A 6 12.60 19.46 -21.98
N SER A 7 12.23 18.69 -23.00
CA SER A 7 11.39 17.49 -23.01
C SER A 7 11.47 16.67 -21.71
N THR A 8 10.36 16.60 -20.97
CA THR A 8 10.10 15.63 -19.91
C THR A 8 9.77 14.27 -20.52
N HIS A 9 10.75 13.64 -21.15
CA HIS A 9 10.70 12.21 -21.48
C HIS A 9 11.83 11.49 -20.76
N GLN A 10 11.64 11.23 -19.47
CA GLN A 10 12.44 10.21 -18.78
C GLN A 10 11.90 8.84 -19.22
N LYS A 11 12.44 8.40 -20.36
CA LYS A 11 12.34 7.05 -20.90
C LYS A 11 12.92 6.10 -19.85
N TRP A 12 12.08 5.24 -19.25
CA TRP A 12 12.55 4.10 -18.49
C TRP A 12 13.32 3.17 -19.44
N GLN A 13 14.63 3.32 -19.49
CA GLN A 13 15.55 2.38 -20.10
C GLN A 13 16.00 1.43 -18.98
N GLY A 14 15.81 0.13 -19.20
CA GLY A 14 15.88 -0.91 -18.18
C GLY A 14 17.21 -1.03 -17.44
N VAL A 15 17.11 -1.54 -16.22
CA VAL A 15 18.11 -2.31 -15.45
C VAL A 15 19.57 -2.01 -15.80
N GLY A 16 19.99 -0.76 -15.61
CA GLY A 16 21.39 -0.36 -15.60
C GLY A 16 21.96 -0.50 -14.19
N ARG A 17 23.01 -1.32 -14.04
CA ARG A 17 23.77 -1.51 -12.79
C ARG A 17 24.37 -0.16 -12.35
N ILE A 18 23.78 0.49 -11.35
CA ILE A 18 24.37 1.66 -10.71
C ILE A 18 25.58 1.18 -9.89
N GLN A 19 26.79 1.53 -10.31
CA GLN A 19 27.98 1.37 -9.47
C GLN A 19 28.07 2.57 -8.54
N TRP A 20 27.81 2.33 -7.26
CA TRP A 20 28.06 3.30 -6.20
C TRP A 20 29.53 3.14 -5.79
N ALA A 21 30.28 4.25 -5.73
CA ALA A 21 31.57 4.24 -5.05
C ALA A 21 31.35 3.76 -3.61
N ASN A 22 32.31 2.98 -3.08
CA ASN A 22 32.38 2.47 -1.70
C ASN A 22 31.85 1.04 -1.50
N GLY A 23 32.26 0.06 -2.32
CA GLY A 23 32.51 -1.35 -1.95
C GLY A 23 31.45 -2.18 -1.19
N SER A 24 30.30 -1.62 -0.82
CA SER A 24 29.23 -2.33 -0.16
C SER A 24 28.53 -3.13 -1.23
N THR A 25 28.63 -4.46 -1.17
CA THR A 25 27.81 -5.34 -1.97
C THR A 25 26.37 -5.17 -1.53
N PHE A 26 25.68 -4.15 -2.05
CA PHE A 26 24.23 -4.04 -1.94
C PHE A 26 23.68 -5.29 -2.59
N ARG A 27 23.27 -6.27 -1.78
CA ARG A 27 22.44 -7.38 -2.25
C ARG A 27 21.12 -6.71 -2.60
N PRO A 28 20.78 -6.56 -3.89
CA PRO A 28 19.43 -6.12 -4.22
C PRO A 28 18.54 -7.17 -3.58
N THR A 29 17.59 -6.74 -2.75
CA THR A 29 16.52 -7.63 -2.34
C THR A 29 15.99 -8.25 -3.63
N ARG A 30 16.20 -9.57 -3.79
CA ARG A 30 15.81 -10.27 -5.01
C ARG A 30 14.30 -10.36 -4.98
N TRP A 31 13.65 -9.29 -5.41
CA TRP A 31 12.20 -9.19 -5.51
C TRP A 31 11.74 -10.31 -6.45
N SER A 32 10.83 -11.15 -5.95
CA SER A 32 10.30 -12.27 -6.71
C SER A 32 9.51 -11.72 -7.90
N SER A 33 9.88 -12.11 -9.12
CA SER A 33 9.11 -11.79 -10.34
C SER A 33 7.73 -12.43 -10.35
N LEU A 34 7.46 -13.37 -9.43
CA LEU A 34 6.17 -14.04 -9.28
C LEU A 34 5.15 -13.17 -8.55
N ILE A 35 5.59 -12.15 -7.82
CA ILE A 35 4.70 -11.29 -7.05
C ILE A 35 4.44 -10.03 -7.87
N PRO A 36 3.17 -9.73 -8.23
CA PRO A 36 2.85 -8.48 -8.91
C PRO A 36 3.33 -7.27 -8.09
N SER A 37 3.86 -6.25 -8.77
CA SER A 37 4.38 -5.03 -8.14
C SER A 37 3.37 -4.36 -7.20
N LYS A 38 2.08 -4.45 -7.51
CA LYS A 38 0.98 -3.95 -6.68
C LYS A 38 0.95 -4.59 -5.29
N VAL A 39 1.19 -5.90 -5.21
CA VAL A 39 1.23 -6.64 -3.94
C VAL A 39 2.45 -6.21 -3.12
N LEU A 40 3.61 -6.05 -3.77
CA LEU A 40 4.82 -5.58 -3.07
C LEU A 40 4.65 -4.17 -2.49
N ILE A 41 4.08 -3.24 -3.26
CA ILE A 41 3.78 -1.88 -2.80
C ILE A 41 2.79 -1.92 -1.63
N PHE A 42 1.79 -2.79 -1.72
CA PHE A 42 0.80 -2.97 -0.65
C PHE A 42 1.45 -3.47 0.65
N VAL A 43 2.25 -4.54 0.58
CA VAL A 43 2.98 -5.07 1.74
C VAL A 43 3.92 -4.01 2.32
N TRP A 44 4.67 -3.30 1.47
CA TRP A 44 5.53 -2.21 1.91
C TRP A 44 4.76 -1.08 2.62
N ARG A 45 3.54 -0.78 2.17
CA ARG A 45 2.67 0.19 2.84
C ARG A 45 2.16 -0.35 4.19
N ALA A 46 1.77 -1.63 4.24
CA ALA A 46 1.28 -2.28 5.44
C ALA A 46 2.34 -2.25 6.56
N GLU A 47 3.56 -2.70 6.25
CA GLU A 47 4.71 -2.76 7.18
C GLU A 47 5.11 -1.39 7.75
N ARG A 48 4.76 -0.29 7.07
CA ARG A 48 5.11 1.07 7.47
C ARG A 48 3.95 1.84 8.09
N ASN A 49 2.84 1.17 8.42
CA ASN A 49 1.59 1.81 8.85
C ASN A 49 1.16 2.94 7.90
N ARG A 50 1.38 2.74 6.59
CA ARG A 50 0.98 3.69 5.53
C ARG A 50 -0.34 3.30 4.86
N ILE A 51 -1.05 2.36 5.46
CA ILE A 51 -2.44 2.06 5.11
C ILE A 51 -3.32 2.95 5.99
N PRO A 52 -4.30 3.68 5.41
CA PRO A 52 -5.17 4.58 6.15
C PRO A 52 -6.18 3.79 6.96
N THR A 53 -5.74 3.19 8.06
CA THR A 53 -6.61 2.58 9.06
C THR A 53 -7.13 3.63 10.01
N ARG A 54 -8.31 3.45 10.63
CA ARG A 54 -8.84 4.46 11.57
C ARG A 54 -7.86 4.77 12.70
N VAL A 55 -7.20 3.78 13.28
CA VAL A 55 -6.16 4.03 14.30
C VAL A 55 -5.04 4.94 13.76
N GLU A 56 -4.56 4.69 12.55
CA GLU A 56 -3.50 5.47 11.93
C GLU A 56 -3.96 6.87 11.47
N LEU A 57 -5.25 7.06 11.20
CA LEU A 57 -5.84 8.37 10.90
C LEU A 57 -5.98 9.21 12.17
N ASP A 58 -6.45 8.61 13.27
CA ASP A 58 -6.58 9.25 14.58
C ASP A 58 -5.21 9.72 15.10
N LEU A 59 -4.18 8.86 14.97
CA LEU A 59 -2.79 9.22 15.28
C LEU A 59 -2.25 10.39 14.46
N LYS A 60 -2.82 10.66 13.28
CA LYS A 60 -2.48 11.81 12.42
C LYS A 60 -3.31 13.06 12.74
N GLY A 61 -4.15 13.01 13.78
CA GLY A 61 -5.03 14.10 14.18
C GLY A 61 -6.21 14.32 13.24
N ILE A 62 -6.56 13.32 12.43
CA ILE A 62 -7.78 13.37 11.62
C ILE A 62 -8.93 12.96 12.55
N ASP A 63 -9.90 13.85 12.73
CA ASP A 63 -11.09 13.56 13.52
C ASP A 63 -11.95 12.52 12.82
N ILE A 64 -12.18 11.40 13.50
CA ILE A 64 -12.99 10.28 13.02
C ILE A 64 -13.95 9.84 14.12
N PRO A 65 -15.20 9.50 13.79
CA PRO A 65 -16.23 9.21 14.80
C PRO A 65 -15.93 8.03 15.71
N SER A 66 -15.12 7.08 15.25
CA SER A 66 -14.72 5.88 15.99
C SER A 66 -13.44 5.32 15.39
N ILE A 67 -12.62 4.69 16.23
CA ILE A 67 -11.41 3.95 15.84
C ILE A 67 -11.65 2.43 15.71
N LEU A 68 -12.88 1.98 15.95
CA LEU A 68 -13.27 0.58 15.81
C LEU A 68 -13.31 0.17 14.34
N CYS A 69 -13.05 -1.12 14.08
CA CYS A 69 -13.10 -1.70 12.76
C CYS A 69 -14.53 -1.65 12.19
N PRO A 70 -14.74 -1.07 11.00
CA PRO A 70 -16.07 -0.96 10.40
C PRO A 70 -16.66 -2.31 9.95
N ILE A 71 -15.88 -3.38 9.99
CA ILE A 71 -16.30 -4.72 9.57
C ILE A 71 -16.95 -5.48 10.74
N CYS A 72 -16.28 -5.49 11.91
CA CYS A 72 -16.72 -6.26 13.07
C CYS A 72 -17.24 -5.39 14.24
N ASP A 73 -16.94 -4.08 14.22
CA ASP A 73 -17.29 -3.09 15.24
C ASP A 73 -16.90 -3.45 16.69
N ASN A 74 -15.96 -4.38 16.86
CA ASN A 74 -15.59 -4.95 18.16
C ASN A 74 -14.14 -4.68 18.56
N GLU A 75 -13.26 -4.52 17.58
CA GLU A 75 -11.81 -4.39 17.76
C GLU A 75 -11.31 -3.14 17.03
N LEU A 76 -10.14 -2.63 17.44
CA LEU A 76 -9.52 -1.47 16.80
C LEU A 76 -9.20 -1.74 15.33
N GLU A 77 -9.47 -0.76 14.45
CA GLU A 77 -9.08 -0.85 13.05
C GLU A 77 -7.58 -0.62 12.89
N THR A 78 -6.82 -1.71 13.02
CA THR A 78 -5.38 -1.74 12.73
C THR A 78 -5.11 -2.54 11.46
N VAL A 79 -3.92 -2.37 10.86
CA VAL A 79 -3.50 -3.12 9.67
C VAL A 79 -3.58 -4.63 9.93
N ASP A 80 -3.06 -5.09 11.06
CA ASP A 80 -3.15 -6.48 11.49
C ASP A 80 -4.60 -6.99 11.56
N HIS A 81 -5.48 -6.19 12.16
CA HIS A 81 -6.88 -6.57 12.31
C HIS A 81 -7.55 -6.71 10.94
N ILE A 82 -7.49 -5.68 10.10
CA ILE A 82 -8.14 -5.71 8.78
C ILE A 82 -7.51 -6.72 7.82
N LEU A 83 -6.23 -7.08 7.99
CA LEU A 83 -5.53 -8.01 7.09
C LEU A 83 -5.64 -9.47 7.54
N ALA A 84 -5.55 -9.75 8.83
CA ALA A 84 -5.37 -11.11 9.33
C ALA A 84 -6.29 -11.51 10.48
N LYS A 85 -6.70 -10.58 11.36
CA LYS A 85 -7.37 -10.93 12.64
C LYS A 85 -8.87 -10.64 12.69
N CYS A 86 -9.44 -10.04 11.65
CA CYS A 86 -10.88 -9.73 11.63
C CYS A 86 -11.70 -10.95 11.21
N ASP A 87 -12.42 -11.54 12.16
CA ASP A 87 -13.26 -12.74 11.95
C ASP A 87 -14.34 -12.56 10.88
N TRP A 88 -14.86 -11.34 10.75
CA TRP A 88 -15.97 -11.00 9.86
C TRP A 88 -15.52 -10.53 8.48
N LYS A 89 -14.20 -10.45 8.24
CA LYS A 89 -13.62 -9.94 7.00
C LYS A 89 -14.15 -10.64 5.76
N ILE A 90 -14.19 -11.97 5.78
CA ILE A 90 -14.58 -12.77 4.61
C ILE A 90 -16.05 -12.56 4.27
N LEU A 91 -16.93 -12.64 5.28
CA LEU A 91 -18.38 -12.51 5.10
C LEU A 91 -18.77 -11.14 4.53
N LYS A 92 -18.20 -10.06 5.07
CA LYS A 92 -18.50 -8.69 4.63
C LYS A 92 -17.91 -8.34 3.27
N ILE A 93 -16.77 -8.92 2.89
CA ILE A 93 -16.20 -8.73 1.56
C ILE A 93 -17.16 -9.28 0.49
N TYR A 94 -17.71 -10.49 0.67
CA TYR A 94 -18.61 -11.08 -0.32
C TYR A 94 -19.94 -10.33 -0.44
N GLU A 95 -20.50 -9.84 0.68
CA GLU A 95 -21.69 -8.96 0.65
C GLU A 95 -21.44 -7.71 -0.20
N ASN A 96 -20.27 -7.07 -0.05
CA ASN A 96 -19.92 -5.87 -0.80
C ASN A 96 -19.69 -6.14 -2.30
N PHE A 97 -19.08 -7.27 -2.66
CA PHE A 97 -18.95 -7.66 -4.08
C PHE A 97 -20.31 -7.91 -4.74
N GLY A 98 -21.24 -8.57 -4.04
CA GLY A 98 -22.59 -8.84 -4.55
C GLY A 98 -23.44 -7.58 -4.78
N ASN A 99 -23.10 -6.47 -4.14
CA ASN A 99 -23.76 -5.17 -4.33
C ASN A 99 -23.17 -4.35 -5.50
N ILE A 100 -21.89 -4.56 -5.83
CA ILE A 100 -21.21 -3.86 -6.94
C ILE A 100 -21.66 -4.40 -8.31
N GLU A 101 -21.96 -5.70 -8.42
CA GLU A 101 -22.47 -6.28 -9.68
C GLU A 101 -23.93 -5.89 -10.00
N LYS A 102 -24.62 -5.25 -9.06
CA LYS A 102 -26.03 -4.83 -9.19
C LYS A 102 -26.22 -3.32 -9.40
N SER A 103 -25.15 -2.52 -9.47
CA SER A 103 -25.20 -1.08 -9.78
C SER A 103 -24.61 -0.80 -11.16
#